data_AF-A0A9D9HAD7-F1
#
_entry.id   AF-A0A9D9HAD7-F1
#
_cell.length_a   1.000
_cell.length_b   1.000
_cell.length_c   1.000
_cell.angle_alpha   90.00
_cell.angle_beta   90.00
_cell.angle_gamma   90.00
#
_symmetry.space_group_name_H-M   'P 1'
#
loop_
_entity.id
_entity.type
_entity.pdbx_description
1 polymer ?
#
loop_
_entity_poly.entity_id
_entity_poly.type
_entity_poly.pdbx_seq_one_letter_code
_entity_poly.pdbx_strand_id
1 'polypeptide(L)'
;MVSTQSPIIRYYFNQDQAIYAIPFAYQITAELHVYLIDDESNRTDLRENVDYTVTAQSITLLAPDTFSARYILIQREGDVVQDMEMDNGFYVDVKKIEEALDTMTMRLQEMKLALQNTLKNPWEDWDQDADIMLPNIEKRKDAVLYFGSDGVTMKAIPWEDVAEIQEDVHEQQQLARDWASKTDGPVKDGEYSAKYHAQKTQALRDETEGFKTASEKIRTAMEEFVKKYCWYADQAALRAQQYSNACKTYRTAVEGLKNRMVELEAQTETYHEEVATMHQTVVEAKAVVVQAEQSCEEILIQMQEYINGFALRYQQAIDGVAAQELQSIANVNEVAEGHIGDMNAIKTDVAERQEDVTAKHSEVLNAKTAIQEYITKYVGYAENAAISAQSALRQCTGIYNYLKGLRATIDSIATRISNDKATVEQLRTETLQARDETEQMKQSVEASEMNVEALSAQVTSDKTVVAGDKAIVQQTKANIETLKGDIGNLVADAQAAASQASAPTVTVGNKLYTQSVIVRRGKRFLKTVEVVPEDDGTETGGEA
;
A
#
# COMPACT_ATOMS: atom_id res chain seq x y z
N MET A 1 -18.55 7.00 9.41
CA MET A 1 -17.81 8.09 8.74
C MET A 1 -17.59 9.20 9.74
N VAL A 2 -16.43 9.21 10.41
CA VAL A 2 -16.07 10.30 11.32
C VAL A 2 -15.42 11.39 10.46
N SER A 3 -16.03 12.57 10.42
CA SER A 3 -15.46 13.76 9.77
C SER A 3 -14.10 14.05 10.39
N THR A 4 -13.04 14.11 9.58
CA THR A 4 -11.68 14.48 10.01
C THR A 4 -11.50 15.97 10.29
N GLN A 5 -12.54 16.78 10.07
CA GLN A 5 -12.52 18.17 10.48
C GLN A 5 -13.00 18.28 11.93
N SER A 6 -12.15 18.86 12.78
CA SER A 6 -12.52 19.36 14.09
C SER A 6 -13.84 20.13 13.99
N PRO A 7 -14.89 19.72 14.72
CA PRO A 7 -16.16 20.42 14.66
C PRO A 7 -15.99 21.83 15.24
N ILE A 8 -16.41 22.83 14.47
CA ILE A 8 -16.36 24.26 14.81
C ILE A 8 -17.78 24.81 14.68
N ILE A 9 -18.23 25.55 15.69
CA ILE A 9 -19.45 26.34 15.63
C ILE A 9 -19.19 27.80 15.98
N ARG A 10 -19.93 28.70 15.33
CA ARG A 10 -19.89 30.14 15.53
C ARG A 10 -21.28 30.65 15.88
N TYR A 11 -21.39 31.41 16.96
CA TYR A 11 -22.59 32.14 17.33
C TYR A 11 -22.36 33.65 17.23
N TYR A 12 -23.42 34.40 16.90
CA TYR A 12 -23.39 35.85 17.09
C TYR A 12 -23.29 36.14 18.59
N PHE A 13 -22.33 36.98 18.96
CA PHE A 13 -22.14 37.37 20.35
C PHE A 13 -23.20 38.39 20.73
N ASN A 14 -23.91 38.13 21.82
CA ASN A 14 -24.86 39.05 22.41
C ASN A 14 -24.54 39.16 23.91
N GLN A 15 -24.33 40.38 24.41
CA GLN A 15 -24.00 40.64 25.82
C GLN A 15 -25.11 40.19 26.77
N ASP A 16 -26.37 40.16 26.31
CA ASP A 16 -27.51 39.66 27.08
C ASP A 16 -27.60 38.13 27.11
N GLN A 17 -26.83 37.44 26.27
CA GLN A 17 -26.81 35.98 26.16
C GLN A 17 -25.52 35.40 26.73
N ALA A 18 -25.62 34.84 27.94
CA ALA A 18 -24.49 34.19 28.60
C ALA A 18 -24.28 32.73 28.16
N ILE A 19 -25.28 32.07 27.55
CA ILE A 19 -25.27 30.62 27.31
C ILE A 19 -25.24 30.30 25.81
N TYR A 20 -24.30 29.45 25.41
CA TYR A 20 -24.12 29.00 24.02
C TYR A 20 -24.06 27.47 23.95
N ALA A 21 -24.81 26.88 23.02
CA ALA A 21 -24.90 25.42 22.89
C ALA A 21 -23.64 24.81 22.25
N ILE A 22 -23.40 23.53 22.53
CA ILE A 22 -22.33 22.73 21.92
C ILE A 22 -23.02 21.60 21.14
N PRO A 23 -23.13 21.66 19.79
CA PRO A 23 -23.90 20.70 19.01
C PRO A 23 -23.11 19.42 18.68
N PHE A 24 -21.91 19.25 19.24
CA PHE A 24 -21.03 18.11 18.98
C PHE A 24 -20.57 17.48 20.29
N ALA A 25 -20.38 16.16 20.25
CA ALA A 25 -19.87 15.42 21.40
C ALA A 25 -18.37 15.71 21.62
N TYR A 26 -17.98 15.80 22.88
CA TYR A 26 -16.60 15.92 23.34
C TYR A 26 -16.43 14.99 24.56
N GLN A 27 -15.22 14.48 24.80
CA GLN A 27 -14.98 13.49 25.87
C GLN A 27 -14.55 14.16 27.17
N ILE A 28 -13.69 15.17 27.07
CA ILE A 28 -13.19 15.95 28.21
C ILE A 28 -13.23 17.44 27.85
N THR A 29 -13.47 18.31 28.84
CA THR A 29 -13.61 19.76 28.59
C THR A 29 -12.33 20.38 28.04
N ALA A 30 -11.16 19.79 28.31
CA ALA A 30 -9.87 20.21 27.76
C ALA A 30 -9.78 20.12 26.23
N GLU A 31 -10.68 19.38 25.56
CA GLU A 31 -10.77 19.36 24.09
C GLU A 31 -11.50 20.59 23.55
N LEU A 32 -12.20 21.37 24.38
CA LEU A 32 -12.97 22.51 23.94
C LEU A 32 -12.15 23.79 24.06
N HIS A 33 -12.09 24.51 22.95
CA HIS A 33 -11.53 25.85 22.91
C HIS A 33 -12.60 26.86 22.52
N VAL A 34 -12.73 27.91 23.34
CA VAL A 34 -13.70 28.97 23.16
C VAL A 34 -12.98 30.27 22.87
N TYR A 35 -13.45 30.99 21.85
CA TYR A 35 -12.82 32.21 21.37
C TYR A 35 -13.84 33.30 21.14
N LEU A 36 -13.45 34.53 21.41
CA LEU A 36 -14.15 35.72 20.94
C LEU A 36 -13.50 36.22 19.66
N ILE A 37 -14.33 36.66 18.72
CA ILE A 37 -13.90 37.25 17.45
C ILE A 37 -14.53 38.64 17.36
N ASP A 38 -13.68 39.67 17.28
CA ASP A 38 -14.11 41.06 17.12
C ASP A 38 -14.51 41.39 15.66
N ASP A 39 -14.86 42.66 15.41
CA ASP A 39 -15.22 43.15 14.07
C ASP A 39 -14.06 43.10 13.06
N GLU A 40 -12.82 43.10 13.56
CA GLU A 40 -11.59 43.04 12.77
C GLU A 40 -11.09 41.60 12.56
N SER A 41 -11.84 40.60 13.04
CA SER A 41 -11.49 39.18 13.02
C SER A 41 -10.30 38.79 13.91
N ASN A 42 -9.93 39.62 14.89
CA ASN A 42 -8.94 39.24 15.89
C ASN A 42 -9.55 38.22 16.85
N ARG A 43 -8.74 37.22 17.23
CA ARG A 43 -9.15 36.11 18.11
C ARG A 43 -8.66 36.37 19.53
N THR A 44 -9.55 36.27 20.51
CA THR A 44 -9.20 36.27 21.94
C THR A 44 -9.60 34.95 22.57
N ASP A 45 -8.63 34.25 23.16
CA ASP A 45 -8.83 32.95 23.79
C ASP A 45 -9.48 33.13 25.17
N LEU A 46 -10.55 32.38 25.41
CA LEU A 46 -11.20 32.33 26.72
C LEU A 46 -10.71 31.10 27.50
N ARG A 47 -10.60 31.24 28.83
CA ARG A 47 -10.15 30.17 29.73
C ARG A 47 -11.31 29.60 30.54
N GLU A 48 -11.38 28.27 30.59
CA GLU A 48 -12.36 27.56 31.41
C GLU A 48 -12.17 27.89 32.91
N ASN A 49 -13.27 28.08 33.62
CA ASN A 49 -13.37 28.50 35.02
C ASN A 49 -12.85 29.91 35.34
N VAL A 50 -12.44 30.68 34.33
CA VAL A 50 -12.08 32.10 34.48
C VAL A 50 -13.05 32.97 33.69
N ASP A 51 -13.22 32.65 32.41
CA ASP A 51 -14.02 33.44 31.48
C ASP A 51 -15.36 32.73 31.16
N TYR A 52 -15.40 31.40 31.23
CA TYR A 52 -16.60 30.59 31.02
C TYR A 52 -16.59 29.30 31.84
N THR A 53 -17.76 28.70 32.01
CA THR A 53 -17.95 27.34 32.57
C THR A 53 -18.61 26.44 31.54
N VAL A 54 -18.32 25.14 31.60
CA VAL A 54 -18.84 24.14 30.66
C VAL A 54 -19.86 23.23 31.34
N THR A 55 -20.96 22.97 30.65
CA THR A 55 -21.88 21.87 30.95
C THR A 55 -21.89 20.88 29.78
N ALA A 56 -22.51 19.72 29.97
CA ALA A 56 -22.53 18.64 28.97
C ALA A 56 -22.94 19.07 27.55
N GLN A 57 -23.74 20.14 27.40
CA GLN A 57 -24.25 20.60 26.10
C GLN A 57 -24.17 22.11 25.87
N SER A 58 -23.56 22.87 26.78
CA SER A 58 -23.43 24.32 26.61
C SER A 58 -22.25 24.89 27.38
N ILE A 59 -21.79 26.07 26.95
CA ILE A 59 -20.91 26.93 27.74
C ILE A 59 -21.72 28.09 28.33
N THR A 60 -21.32 28.56 29.51
CA THR A 60 -21.88 29.76 30.16
C THR A 60 -20.76 30.75 30.46
N LEU A 61 -20.83 31.96 29.90
CA LEU A 61 -19.88 33.04 30.16
C LEU A 61 -20.08 33.60 31.57
N LEU A 62 -18.98 33.86 32.28
CA LEU A 62 -19.01 34.31 33.68
C LEU A 62 -19.19 35.84 33.82
N ALA A 63 -18.78 36.63 32.81
CA ALA A 63 -18.92 38.09 32.79
C ALA A 63 -19.14 38.63 31.35
N PRO A 64 -20.27 38.29 30.71
CA PRO A 64 -20.51 38.58 29.28
C PRO A 64 -20.47 40.08 28.92
N ASP A 65 -20.77 40.95 29.87
CA ASP A 65 -20.78 42.41 29.76
C ASP A 65 -19.38 43.04 29.66
N THR A 66 -18.34 42.32 30.06
CA THR A 66 -16.95 42.78 29.99
C THR A 66 -16.29 42.52 28.63
N PHE A 67 -16.98 41.82 27.73
CA PHE A 67 -16.46 41.45 26.42
C PHE A 67 -17.06 42.30 25.29
N SER A 68 -16.20 42.69 24.35
CA SER A 68 -16.60 43.29 23.07
C SER A 68 -16.20 42.35 21.94
N ALA A 69 -17.18 41.68 21.34
CA ALA A 69 -16.97 40.73 20.25
C ALA A 69 -18.20 40.71 19.33
N ARG A 70 -17.98 40.30 18.07
CA ARG A 70 -19.07 40.06 17.13
C ARG A 70 -19.52 38.60 17.15
N TYR A 71 -18.60 37.69 17.40
CA TYR A 71 -18.87 36.27 17.45
C TYR A 71 -18.19 35.59 18.62
N ILE A 72 -18.82 34.51 19.09
CA ILE A 72 -18.16 33.49 19.90
C ILE A 72 -18.01 32.22 19.08
N LEU A 73 -16.81 31.63 19.11
CA LEU A 73 -16.45 30.43 18.38
C LEU A 73 -16.10 29.33 19.37
N ILE A 74 -16.75 28.19 19.23
CA ILE A 74 -16.49 26.99 20.03
C ILE A 74 -15.95 25.93 19.08
N GLN A 75 -14.75 25.46 19.36
CA GLN A 75 -14.04 24.49 18.56
C GLN A 75 -13.63 23.30 19.44
N ARG A 76 -13.68 22.09 18.88
CA ARG A 76 -13.03 20.93 19.50
C ARG A 76 -11.64 20.72 18.90
N GLU A 77 -10.60 20.77 19.72
CA GLU A 77 -9.22 20.44 19.36
C GLU A 77 -8.84 19.20 20.17
N GLY A 78 -9.12 18.03 19.58
CA GLY A 78 -8.62 16.76 20.09
C GLY A 78 -7.68 16.21 19.04
N ASP A 79 -6.50 15.75 19.47
CA ASP A 79 -5.75 14.79 18.67
C ASP A 79 -6.70 13.62 18.43
N VAL A 80 -6.98 13.31 17.17
CA VAL A 80 -7.62 12.04 16.80
C VAL A 80 -6.56 10.97 17.04
N VAL A 81 -6.24 10.71 18.32
CA VAL A 81 -5.53 9.50 18.70
C VAL A 81 -6.56 8.42 18.41
N GLN A 82 -6.30 7.70 17.33
CA GLN A 82 -7.07 6.55 16.91
C GLN A 82 -6.98 5.48 18.00
N ASP A 83 -7.76 5.60 19.07
CA ASP A 83 -8.28 4.43 19.75
C ASP A 83 -9.32 3.82 18.81
N MET A 84 -8.78 3.08 17.83
CA MET A 84 -9.52 2.10 17.08
C MET A 84 -9.91 0.99 18.05
N GLU A 85 -10.97 1.22 18.82
CA GLU A 85 -11.81 0.13 19.28
C GLU A 85 -12.54 -0.41 18.04
N MET A 86 -11.81 -1.22 17.25
CA MET A 86 -12.35 -2.00 16.15
C MET A 86 -13.14 -3.15 16.74
N ASP A 87 -14.39 -2.87 17.07
CA ASP A 87 -15.38 -3.92 17.24
C ASP A 87 -15.91 -4.31 15.85
N ASN A 88 -15.79 -5.60 15.55
CA ASN A 88 -16.22 -6.33 14.34
C ASN A 88 -15.31 -6.33 13.10
N GLY A 89 -14.40 -7.31 13.12
CA GLY A 89 -14.49 -8.41 12.14
C GLY A 89 -13.53 -8.35 10.96
N PHE A 90 -12.27 -8.71 11.21
CA PHE A 90 -11.43 -9.70 10.49
C PHE A 90 -9.95 -9.32 10.66
N TYR A 91 -9.44 -9.41 11.90
CA TYR A 91 -7.99 -9.45 12.10
C TYR A 91 -7.52 -10.84 11.69
N VAL A 92 -6.92 -10.94 10.51
CA VAL A 92 -6.02 -12.06 10.25
C VAL A 92 -4.77 -11.76 11.07
N ASP A 93 -4.68 -12.44 12.20
CA ASP A 93 -3.55 -12.39 13.12
C ASP A 93 -2.27 -12.59 12.30
N VAL A 94 -1.43 -11.55 12.21
CA VAL A 94 -0.19 -11.55 11.41
C VAL A 94 0.69 -12.73 11.83
N LYS A 95 0.65 -13.11 13.11
CA LYS A 95 1.35 -14.27 13.62
C LYS A 95 0.82 -15.59 13.04
N LYS A 96 -0.48 -15.70 12.78
CA LYS A 96 -1.06 -16.87 12.11
C LYS A 96 -0.73 -16.92 10.62
N ILE A 97 -0.54 -15.76 9.98
CA ILE A 97 -0.04 -15.70 8.60
C ILE A 97 1.42 -16.16 8.56
N GLU A 98 2.25 -15.69 9.49
CA GLU A 98 3.65 -16.12 9.63
C GLU A 98 3.75 -17.62 9.93
N GLU A 99 2.98 -18.14 10.90
CA GLU A 99 2.92 -19.57 11.21
C GLU A 99 2.44 -20.41 10.00
N ALA A 100 1.49 -19.91 9.22
CA ALA A 100 1.06 -20.56 7.98
C ALA A 100 2.16 -20.56 6.91
N LEU A 101 2.88 -19.45 6.75
CA LEU A 101 3.98 -19.31 5.79
C LEU A 101 5.16 -20.24 6.15
N ASP A 102 5.50 -20.31 7.43
CA ASP A 102 6.55 -21.21 7.95
C ASP A 102 6.17 -22.67 7.75
N THR A 103 4.91 -23.02 8.02
CA THR A 103 4.39 -24.38 7.80
C THR A 103 4.45 -24.76 6.31
N MET A 104 4.07 -23.85 5.41
CA MET A 104 4.16 -24.09 3.96
C MET A 104 5.62 -24.27 3.51
N THR A 105 6.54 -23.48 4.06
CA THR A 105 7.98 -23.57 3.74
C THR A 105 8.58 -24.89 4.19
N MET A 106 8.25 -25.35 5.41
CA MET A 106 8.71 -26.63 5.95
C MET A 106 8.23 -27.82 5.08
N ARG A 107 6.96 -27.80 4.66
CA ARG A 107 6.39 -28.85 3.79
C ARG A 107 7.03 -28.87 2.40
N LEU A 108 7.38 -27.71 1.85
CA LEU A 108 8.11 -27.61 0.59
C LEU A 108 9.50 -28.25 0.67
N GLN A 109 10.20 -28.08 1.80
CA GLN A 109 11.49 -28.71 2.04
C GLN A 109 11.38 -30.23 2.21
N GLU A 110 10.36 -30.72 2.94
CA GLU A 110 10.09 -32.16 3.05
C GLU A 110 9.77 -32.80 1.70
N MET A 111 8.93 -32.16 0.87
CA MET A 111 8.61 -32.65 -0.46
C MET A 111 9.84 -32.70 -1.37
N LYS A 112 10.73 -31.71 -1.28
CA LYS A 112 12.01 -31.70 -2.01
C LYS A 112 12.90 -32.89 -1.59
N LEU A 113 12.99 -33.17 -0.30
CA LEU A 113 13.79 -34.29 0.23
C LEU A 113 13.22 -35.64 -0.21
N ALA A 114 11.90 -35.79 -0.17
CA ALA A 114 11.20 -36.99 -0.64
C ALA A 114 11.43 -37.21 -2.15
N LEU A 115 11.34 -36.15 -2.96
CA LEU A 115 11.64 -36.21 -4.40
C LEU A 115 13.09 -36.61 -4.67
N GLN A 116 14.04 -36.02 -3.95
CA GLN A 116 15.47 -36.38 -4.05
C GLN A 116 15.72 -37.84 -3.67
N ASN A 117 15.05 -38.35 -2.64
CA ASN A 117 15.17 -39.75 -2.22
C ASN A 117 14.50 -40.72 -3.21
N THR A 118 13.42 -40.32 -3.88
CA THR A 118 12.80 -41.13 -4.95
C THR A 118 13.54 -41.08 -6.27
N LEU A 119 14.32 -40.02 -6.53
CA LEU A 119 15.14 -39.86 -7.73
C LEU A 119 16.55 -40.44 -7.58
N LYS A 120 17.00 -40.74 -6.35
CA LYS A 120 18.13 -41.65 -6.12
C LYS A 120 17.72 -43.05 -6.60
N ASN A 121 18.16 -43.40 -7.80
CA ASN A 121 17.97 -44.73 -8.37
C ASN A 121 18.60 -45.77 -7.43
N PRO A 122 17.87 -46.83 -7.03
CA PRO A 122 18.43 -47.93 -6.23
C PRO A 122 19.40 -48.84 -7.03
N TRP A 123 19.82 -48.43 -8.24
CA TRP A 123 20.68 -49.21 -9.13
C TRP A 123 22.15 -48.78 -9.11
N GLU A 124 22.49 -47.61 -8.55
CA GLU A 124 23.89 -47.16 -8.48
C GLU A 124 24.63 -47.71 -7.24
N ASP A 125 23.91 -48.17 -6.20
CA ASP A 125 24.48 -48.78 -4.99
C ASP A 125 24.58 -50.33 -5.07
N TRP A 126 24.23 -50.93 -6.22
CA TRP A 126 24.57 -52.33 -6.46
C TRP A 126 25.99 -52.41 -6.97
N ASP A 127 26.90 -52.60 -6.02
CA ASP A 127 28.28 -53.02 -6.24
C ASP A 127 28.32 -54.16 -7.26
N GLN A 128 28.68 -53.84 -8.51
CA GLN A 128 28.69 -54.80 -9.63
C GLN A 128 29.75 -55.90 -9.45
N ASP A 129 30.57 -55.79 -8.40
CA ASP A 129 31.64 -56.73 -8.06
C ASP A 129 31.37 -57.56 -6.80
N ALA A 130 30.14 -57.52 -6.24
CA ALA A 130 29.73 -58.47 -5.20
C ALA A 130 29.56 -59.87 -5.83
N ASP A 131 30.67 -60.58 -5.98
CA ASP A 131 30.75 -61.96 -6.42
C ASP A 131 30.01 -62.85 -5.41
N ILE A 132 28.71 -63.08 -5.65
CA ILE A 132 27.85 -64.02 -4.93
C ILE A 132 28.30 -65.44 -5.31
N MET A 133 29.52 -65.81 -4.90
CA MET A 133 30.05 -67.15 -5.03
C MET A 133 29.26 -68.06 -4.07
N LEU A 134 28.28 -68.77 -4.62
CA LEU A 134 27.59 -69.85 -3.93
C LEU A 134 28.63 -70.78 -3.28
N PRO A 135 28.49 -71.12 -1.99
CA PRO A 135 29.41 -72.02 -1.32
C PRO A 135 29.62 -73.32 -2.12
N ASN A 136 30.86 -73.82 -2.15
CA ASN A 136 31.22 -75.12 -2.74
C ASN A 136 30.15 -76.19 -2.42
N ILE A 137 29.79 -77.01 -3.42
CA ILE A 137 28.75 -78.05 -3.36
C ILE A 137 28.90 -79.02 -2.17
N GLU A 138 30.12 -79.28 -1.70
CA GLU A 138 30.39 -80.10 -0.53
C GLU A 138 29.90 -79.46 0.78
N LYS A 139 29.94 -78.13 0.88
CA LYS A 139 29.41 -77.38 2.04
C LYS A 139 27.88 -77.23 2.01
N ARG A 140 27.22 -77.61 0.91
CA ARG A 140 25.75 -77.53 0.74
C ARG A 140 25.02 -78.83 1.02
N LYS A 141 25.72 -79.95 1.16
CA LYS A 141 25.10 -81.28 1.21
C LYS A 141 24.20 -81.48 2.43
N ASP A 142 24.50 -80.83 3.55
CA ASP A 142 23.81 -80.99 4.83
C ASP A 142 23.46 -79.65 5.51
N ALA A 143 23.39 -78.55 4.74
CA ALA A 143 23.20 -77.20 5.28
C ALA A 143 22.14 -76.40 4.50
N VAL A 144 21.34 -75.61 5.23
CA VAL A 144 20.38 -74.66 4.65
C VAL A 144 21.11 -73.34 4.40
N LEU A 145 20.94 -72.80 3.19
CA LEU A 145 21.47 -71.49 2.83
C LEU A 145 20.54 -70.41 3.36
N TYR A 146 21.06 -69.49 4.16
CA TYR A 146 20.35 -68.30 4.61
C TYR A 146 21.19 -67.05 4.35
N PHE A 147 20.52 -65.90 4.20
CA PHE A 147 21.19 -64.60 4.16
C PHE A 147 21.39 -64.12 5.59
N GLY A 148 22.63 -63.78 5.94
CA GLY A 148 22.95 -63.18 7.24
C GLY A 148 22.14 -61.92 7.52
N SER A 149 22.15 -61.45 8.78
CA SER A 149 21.47 -60.22 9.21
C SER A 149 21.93 -58.95 8.48
N ASP A 150 23.01 -59.03 7.71
CA ASP A 150 23.52 -57.97 6.84
C ASP A 150 22.83 -57.92 5.47
N GLY A 151 22.00 -58.91 5.12
CA GLY A 151 21.28 -58.99 3.85
C GLY A 151 22.15 -59.31 2.63
N VAL A 152 23.47 -59.49 2.79
CA VAL A 152 24.43 -59.60 1.68
C VAL A 152 25.20 -60.92 1.71
N THR A 153 25.53 -61.48 2.89
CA THR A 153 26.31 -62.73 2.95
C THR A 153 25.45 -63.98 3.04
N MET A 154 25.54 -64.89 2.05
CA MET A 154 24.92 -66.22 2.14
C MET A 154 25.79 -67.14 3.01
N LYS A 155 25.24 -67.58 4.14
CA LYS A 155 25.87 -68.57 5.03
C LYS A 155 25.14 -69.91 4.92
N ALA A 156 25.90 -71.00 4.95
CA ALA A 156 25.37 -72.35 5.06
C ALA A 156 25.35 -72.74 6.54
N ILE A 157 24.17 -72.95 7.12
CA ILE A 157 24.02 -73.41 8.51
C ILE A 157 23.54 -74.86 8.53
N PRO A 158 24.06 -75.72 9.43
CA PRO A 158 23.59 -77.09 9.59
C PRO A 158 22.08 -77.13 9.88
N TRP A 159 21.39 -78.17 9.40
CA TRP A 159 19.94 -78.35 9.59
C TRP A 159 19.49 -78.29 11.07
N GLU A 160 20.40 -78.59 11.99
CA GLU A 160 20.17 -78.65 13.44
C GLU A 160 19.95 -77.25 14.07
N ASP A 161 20.46 -76.19 13.43
CA ASP A 161 20.37 -74.80 13.90
C ASP A 161 19.19 -74.02 13.26
N VAL A 162 18.38 -74.69 12.41
CA VAL A 162 17.27 -74.06 11.65
C VAL A 162 16.11 -73.62 12.55
N ALA A 163 16.02 -74.15 13.77
CA ALA A 163 14.96 -73.79 14.72
C ALA A 163 15.06 -72.31 15.18
N GLU A 164 16.26 -71.75 15.28
CA GLU A 164 16.47 -70.35 15.68
C GLU A 164 16.10 -69.39 14.51
N ILE A 165 16.31 -69.82 13.26
CA ILE A 165 15.91 -69.06 12.05
C ILE A 165 14.40 -68.99 11.89
N GLN A 166 13.66 -70.02 12.34
CA GLN A 166 12.19 -70.00 12.22
C GLN A 166 11.55 -68.89 13.05
N GLU A 167 12.17 -68.51 14.17
CA GLU A 167 11.69 -67.42 15.02
C GLU A 167 11.92 -66.06 14.35
N ASP A 168 13.11 -65.81 13.81
CA ASP A 168 13.44 -64.59 13.05
C ASP A 168 12.57 -64.44 11.78
N VAL A 169 12.32 -65.53 11.05
CA VAL A 169 11.46 -65.52 9.86
C VAL A 169 10.01 -65.21 10.24
N HIS A 170 9.54 -65.66 11.40
CA HIS A 170 8.19 -65.33 11.87
C HIS A 170 8.07 -63.86 12.26
N GLU A 171 9.09 -63.31 12.92
CA GLU A 171 9.13 -61.90 13.30
C GLU A 171 9.17 -60.98 12.07
N GLN A 172 9.96 -61.33 11.06
CA GLN A 172 10.01 -60.61 9.79
C GLN A 172 8.71 -60.72 8.99
N GLN A 173 8.04 -61.88 9.02
CA GLN A 173 6.71 -62.03 8.42
C GLN A 173 5.67 -61.14 9.12
N GLN A 174 5.74 -61.02 10.44
CA GLN A 174 4.84 -60.18 11.22
C GLN A 174 5.08 -58.70 10.90
N LEU A 175 6.34 -58.27 10.82
CA LEU A 175 6.71 -56.92 10.40
C LEU A 175 6.23 -56.60 8.99
N ALA A 176 6.42 -57.50 8.03
CA ALA A 176 5.94 -57.31 6.67
C ALA A 176 4.40 -57.21 6.59
N ARG A 177 3.67 -58.01 7.39
CA ARG A 177 2.21 -57.91 7.50
C ARG A 177 1.78 -56.60 8.14
N ASP A 178 2.47 -56.14 9.17
CA ASP A 178 2.20 -54.86 9.82
C ASP A 178 2.46 -53.68 8.85
N TRP A 179 3.55 -53.72 8.10
CA TRP A 179 3.86 -52.75 7.04
C TRP A 179 2.78 -52.71 5.94
N ALA A 180 2.15 -53.85 5.63
CA ALA A 180 1.09 -53.92 4.63
C ALA A 180 -0.30 -53.51 5.15
N SER A 181 -0.56 -53.68 6.45
CA SER A 181 -1.92 -53.61 7.00
C SER A 181 -2.18 -52.46 7.95
N LYS A 182 -1.20 -52.00 8.75
CA LYS A 182 -1.40 -50.89 9.69
C LYS A 182 -1.64 -49.59 8.94
N THR A 183 -2.71 -48.90 9.31
CA THR A 183 -3.09 -47.57 8.78
C THR A 183 -3.03 -46.49 9.85
N ASP A 184 -2.68 -46.87 11.08
CA ASP A 184 -2.93 -46.10 12.29
C ASP A 184 -1.84 -46.47 13.31
N GLY A 185 -0.80 -45.64 13.32
CA GLY A 185 0.37 -45.78 14.20
C GLY A 185 1.65 -46.28 13.49
N PRO A 186 2.81 -46.12 14.14
CA PRO A 186 4.09 -46.55 13.59
C PRO A 186 4.21 -48.09 13.58
N VAL A 187 4.90 -48.61 12.57
CA VAL A 187 5.14 -50.05 12.36
C VAL A 187 6.37 -50.52 13.13
N LYS A 188 7.50 -49.82 12.99
CA LYS A 188 8.74 -50.06 13.74
C LYS A 188 9.56 -48.77 13.83
N ASP A 189 10.18 -48.51 14.98
CA ASP A 189 11.08 -47.37 15.23
C ASP A 189 10.54 -45.98 14.85
N GLY A 190 9.21 -45.83 14.89
CA GLY A 190 8.54 -44.57 14.53
C GLY A 190 8.22 -44.40 13.03
N GLU A 191 8.60 -45.36 12.19
CA GLU A 191 8.28 -45.35 10.77
C GLU A 191 6.84 -45.81 10.50
N TYR A 192 6.17 -45.18 9.54
CA TYR A 192 4.76 -45.46 9.21
C TYR A 192 4.65 -46.19 7.88
N SER A 193 3.59 -47.00 7.75
CA SER A 193 3.34 -47.77 6.52
C SER A 193 3.13 -46.87 5.30
N ALA A 194 3.44 -47.40 4.11
CA ALA A 194 3.12 -46.76 2.84
C ALA A 194 1.61 -46.45 2.71
N LYS A 195 0.76 -47.26 3.34
CA LYS A 195 -0.70 -47.08 3.32
C LYS A 195 -1.15 -45.90 4.18
N TYR A 196 -0.52 -45.68 5.33
CA TYR A 196 -0.73 -44.47 6.15
C TYR A 196 -0.34 -43.21 5.38
N HIS A 197 0.83 -43.21 4.74
CA HIS A 197 1.27 -42.08 3.93
C HIS A 197 0.32 -41.82 2.76
N ALA A 198 -0.15 -42.85 2.06
CA ALA A 198 -1.12 -42.70 0.98
C ALA A 198 -2.45 -42.09 1.46
N GLN A 199 -2.98 -42.52 2.61
CA GLN A 199 -4.20 -41.94 3.20
C GLN A 199 -4.01 -40.50 3.64
N LYS A 200 -2.86 -40.17 4.23
CA LYS A 200 -2.51 -38.80 4.62
C LYS A 200 -2.37 -37.88 3.40
N THR A 201 -1.77 -38.36 2.32
CA THR A 201 -1.70 -37.64 1.04
C THR A 201 -3.08 -37.45 0.43
N GLN A 202 -3.98 -38.43 0.55
CA GLN A 202 -5.36 -38.32 0.08
C GLN A 202 -6.12 -37.22 0.87
N ALA A 203 -6.00 -37.20 2.20
CA ALA A 203 -6.61 -36.16 3.03
C ALA A 203 -6.10 -34.76 2.68
N LEU A 204 -4.79 -34.62 2.46
CA LEU A 204 -4.18 -33.35 2.01
C LEU A 204 -4.67 -32.92 0.63
N ARG A 205 -4.90 -33.87 -0.29
CA ARG A 205 -5.47 -33.58 -1.60
C ARG A 205 -6.90 -33.04 -1.47
N ASP A 206 -7.72 -33.65 -0.61
CA ASP A 206 -9.10 -33.22 -0.37
C ASP A 206 -9.14 -31.81 0.27
N GLU A 207 -8.23 -31.51 1.21
CA GLU A 207 -8.05 -30.16 1.74
C GLU A 207 -7.62 -29.16 0.65
N THR A 208 -6.70 -29.55 -0.23
CA THR A 208 -6.22 -28.72 -1.34
C THR A 208 -7.34 -28.37 -2.33
N GLU A 209 -8.20 -29.34 -2.66
CA GLU A 209 -9.37 -29.10 -3.52
C GLU A 209 -10.40 -28.19 -2.83
N GLY A 210 -10.51 -28.29 -1.50
CA GLY A 210 -11.25 -27.34 -0.66
C GLY A 210 -10.74 -25.91 -0.79
N PHE A 211 -9.42 -25.70 -0.70
CA PHE A 211 -8.81 -24.39 -0.89
C PHE A 211 -9.01 -23.82 -2.30
N LYS A 212 -8.90 -24.67 -3.33
CA LYS A 212 -9.17 -24.27 -4.72
C LYS A 212 -10.60 -23.78 -4.90
N THR A 213 -11.57 -24.52 -4.35
CA THR A 213 -12.98 -24.13 -4.36
C THR A 213 -13.22 -22.80 -3.62
N ALA A 214 -12.54 -22.58 -2.48
CA ALA A 214 -12.63 -21.33 -1.74
C ALA A 214 -12.03 -20.16 -2.53
N SER A 215 -10.88 -20.36 -3.18
CA SER A 215 -10.24 -19.39 -4.06
C SER A 215 -11.16 -18.96 -5.22
N GLU A 216 -11.85 -19.91 -5.87
CA GLU A 216 -12.78 -19.59 -6.96
C GLU A 216 -14.02 -18.81 -6.49
N LYS A 217 -14.51 -19.09 -5.28
CA LYS A 217 -15.57 -18.29 -4.65
C LYS A 217 -15.11 -16.86 -4.38
N ILE A 218 -13.89 -16.68 -3.86
CA ILE A 218 -13.31 -15.33 -3.61
C ILE A 218 -13.14 -14.58 -4.93
N ARG A 219 -12.60 -15.23 -5.97
CA ARG A 219 -12.45 -14.62 -7.30
C ARG A 219 -13.80 -14.14 -7.84
N THR A 220 -14.82 -14.98 -7.77
CA THR A 220 -16.17 -14.65 -8.24
C THR A 220 -16.77 -13.46 -7.46
N ALA A 221 -16.62 -13.45 -6.13
CA ALA A 221 -17.07 -12.35 -5.30
C ALA A 221 -16.35 -11.02 -5.61
N MET A 222 -15.05 -11.07 -5.89
CA MET A 222 -14.28 -9.90 -6.34
C MET A 222 -14.76 -9.38 -7.70
N GLU A 223 -15.04 -10.28 -8.66
CA GLU A 223 -15.56 -9.88 -9.98
C GLU A 223 -16.93 -9.19 -9.86
N GLU A 224 -17.83 -9.69 -9.00
CA GLU A 224 -19.11 -9.02 -8.73
C GLU A 224 -18.93 -7.66 -8.04
N PHE A 225 -18.01 -7.56 -7.08
CA PHE A 225 -17.70 -6.31 -6.41
C PHE A 225 -17.18 -5.24 -7.38
N VAL A 226 -16.25 -5.61 -8.27
CA VAL A 226 -15.71 -4.72 -9.30
C VAL A 226 -16.81 -4.27 -10.26
N LYS A 227 -17.67 -5.18 -10.74
CA LYS A 227 -18.82 -4.83 -11.59
C LYS A 227 -19.74 -3.82 -10.91
N LYS A 228 -20.03 -4.02 -9.63
CA LYS A 228 -20.87 -3.10 -8.84
C LYS A 228 -20.23 -1.72 -8.70
N TYR A 229 -18.91 -1.66 -8.48
CA TYR A 229 -18.18 -0.38 -8.40
C TYR A 229 -18.15 0.37 -9.74
N CYS A 230 -17.89 -0.32 -10.85
CA CYS A 230 -17.94 0.28 -12.17
C CYS A 230 -19.33 0.86 -12.48
N TRP A 231 -20.40 0.15 -12.13
CA TRP A 231 -21.77 0.65 -12.30
C TRP A 231 -22.04 1.95 -11.53
N TYR A 232 -21.56 2.06 -10.29
CA TYR A 232 -21.69 3.30 -9.51
C TYR A 232 -20.88 4.46 -10.12
N ALA A 233 -19.69 4.18 -10.65
CA ALA A 233 -18.88 5.19 -11.35
C ALA A 233 -19.60 5.71 -12.60
N ASP A 234 -20.20 4.82 -13.39
CA ASP A 234 -20.98 5.19 -14.58
C ASP A 234 -22.22 6.02 -14.21
N GLN A 235 -22.92 5.67 -13.13
CA GLN A 235 -24.05 6.45 -12.62
C GLN A 235 -23.64 7.85 -12.15
N ALA A 236 -22.48 7.97 -11.50
CA ALA A 236 -21.94 9.27 -11.10
C ALA A 236 -21.57 10.13 -12.32
N ALA A 237 -20.96 9.54 -13.34
CA ALA A 237 -20.63 10.22 -14.60
C ALA A 237 -21.90 10.70 -15.34
N LEU A 238 -22.94 9.86 -15.40
CA LEU A 238 -24.21 10.22 -16.02
C LEU A 238 -24.87 11.41 -15.30
N ARG A 239 -24.88 11.40 -13.96
CA ARG A 239 -25.41 12.53 -13.16
C ARG A 239 -24.60 13.80 -13.37
N ALA A 240 -23.27 13.71 -13.44
CA ALA A 240 -22.42 14.86 -13.73
C ALA A 240 -22.72 15.45 -15.12
N GLN A 241 -22.98 14.60 -16.13
CA GLN A 241 -23.39 15.04 -17.46
C GLN A 241 -24.77 15.72 -17.45
N GLN A 242 -25.74 15.18 -16.70
CA GLN A 242 -27.05 15.80 -16.52
C GLN A 242 -26.95 17.19 -15.89
N TYR A 243 -26.14 17.34 -14.84
CA TYR A 243 -25.88 18.65 -14.23
C TYR A 243 -25.18 19.61 -15.20
N SER A 244 -24.20 19.15 -15.98
CA SER A 244 -23.54 19.96 -17.01
C SER A 244 -24.54 20.49 -18.05
N ASN A 245 -25.47 19.64 -18.50
CA ASN A 245 -26.50 20.04 -19.45
C ASN A 245 -27.49 21.04 -18.83
N ALA A 246 -27.93 20.82 -17.58
CA ALA A 246 -28.78 21.77 -16.86
C ALA A 246 -28.10 23.14 -16.74
N CYS A 247 -26.81 23.18 -16.38
CA CYS A 247 -26.03 24.42 -16.32
C CYS A 247 -25.94 25.14 -17.67
N LYS A 248 -25.82 24.41 -18.79
CA LYS A 248 -25.86 25.01 -20.14
C LYS A 248 -27.23 25.64 -20.43
N THR A 249 -28.32 24.95 -20.11
CA THR A 249 -29.68 25.48 -20.27
C THR A 249 -29.90 26.75 -19.43
N TYR A 250 -29.46 26.75 -18.17
CA TYR A 250 -29.54 27.94 -17.31
C TYR A 250 -28.72 29.10 -17.87
N ARG A 251 -27.52 28.85 -18.39
CA ARG A 251 -26.70 29.88 -19.03
C ARG A 251 -27.44 30.51 -20.22
N THR A 252 -28.03 29.71 -21.09
CA THR A 252 -28.81 30.22 -22.23
C THR A 252 -30.02 31.04 -21.77
N ALA A 253 -30.72 30.61 -20.72
CA ALA A 253 -31.84 31.36 -20.15
C ALA A 253 -31.40 32.71 -19.57
N VAL A 254 -30.28 32.75 -18.85
CA VAL A 254 -29.70 33.98 -18.30
C VAL A 254 -29.29 34.95 -19.41
N GLU A 255 -28.66 34.46 -20.49
CA GLU A 255 -28.31 35.31 -21.63
C GLU A 255 -29.57 35.86 -22.33
N GLY A 256 -30.64 35.07 -22.41
CA GLY A 256 -31.95 35.53 -22.89
C GLY A 256 -32.55 36.64 -22.04
N LEU A 257 -32.49 36.51 -20.70
CA LEU A 257 -32.95 37.55 -19.78
C LEU A 257 -32.11 38.83 -19.87
N LYS A 258 -30.80 38.68 -20.05
CA LYS A 258 -29.89 39.82 -20.26
C LYS A 258 -30.22 40.58 -21.53
N ASN A 259 -30.47 39.87 -22.63
CA ASN A 259 -30.91 40.51 -23.88
C ASN A 259 -32.25 41.24 -23.71
N ARG A 260 -33.19 40.66 -22.94
CA ARG A 260 -34.48 41.29 -22.65
C ARG A 260 -34.34 42.54 -21.77
N MET A 261 -33.40 42.55 -20.83
CA MET A 261 -33.09 43.75 -20.05
C MET A 261 -32.57 44.88 -20.96
N VAL A 262 -31.66 44.58 -21.88
CA VAL A 262 -31.15 45.57 -22.83
C VAL A 262 -32.27 46.15 -23.71
N GLU A 263 -33.22 45.32 -24.15
CA GLU A 263 -34.41 45.80 -24.88
C GLU A 263 -35.29 46.72 -24.03
N LEU A 264 -35.50 46.40 -22.75
CA LEU A 264 -36.29 47.21 -21.83
C LEU A 264 -35.60 48.54 -21.49
N GLU A 265 -34.27 48.54 -21.35
CA GLU A 265 -33.47 49.76 -21.18
C GLU A 265 -33.63 50.68 -22.40
N ALA A 266 -33.53 50.14 -23.62
CA ALA A 266 -33.75 50.89 -24.85
C ALA A 266 -35.18 51.46 -24.97
N GLN A 267 -36.19 50.68 -24.56
CA GLN A 267 -37.58 51.18 -24.49
C GLN A 267 -37.73 52.31 -23.48
N THR A 268 -37.09 52.20 -22.31
CA THR A 268 -37.15 53.22 -21.26
C THR A 268 -36.52 54.53 -21.72
N GLU A 269 -35.42 54.45 -22.48
CA GLU A 269 -34.75 55.61 -23.09
C GLU A 269 -35.65 56.29 -24.13
N THR A 270 -36.34 55.52 -24.96
CA THR A 270 -37.34 56.04 -25.91
C THR A 270 -38.47 56.79 -25.18
N TYR A 271 -38.99 56.21 -24.08
CA TYR A 271 -40.01 56.88 -23.26
C TYR A 271 -39.51 58.18 -22.61
N HIS A 272 -38.23 58.24 -22.22
CA HIS A 272 -37.64 59.47 -21.69
C HIS A 272 -37.57 60.57 -22.76
N GLU A 273 -37.23 60.23 -23.99
CA GLU A 273 -37.24 61.18 -25.12
C GLU A 273 -38.65 61.70 -25.45
N GLU A 274 -39.66 60.82 -25.43
CA GLU A 274 -41.06 61.21 -25.63
C GLU A 274 -41.55 62.15 -24.53
N VAL A 275 -41.23 61.86 -23.26
CA VAL A 275 -41.58 62.72 -22.12
C VAL A 275 -40.85 64.07 -22.18
N ALA A 276 -39.58 64.08 -22.57
CA ALA A 276 -38.82 65.32 -22.78
C ALA A 276 -39.46 66.18 -23.89
N THR A 277 -39.91 65.56 -24.97
CA THR A 277 -40.61 66.24 -26.07
C THR A 277 -41.94 66.82 -25.60
N MET A 278 -42.74 66.06 -24.86
CA MET A 278 -43.99 66.56 -24.27
C MET A 278 -43.74 67.72 -23.29
N HIS A 279 -42.71 67.64 -22.46
CA HIS A 279 -42.34 68.72 -21.55
C HIS A 279 -41.98 70.00 -22.32
N GLN A 280 -41.21 69.87 -23.40
CA GLN A 280 -40.85 70.98 -24.27
C GLN A 280 -42.09 71.63 -24.91
N THR A 281 -43.05 70.83 -25.39
CA THR A 281 -44.32 71.36 -25.94
C THR A 281 -45.14 72.11 -24.89
N VAL A 282 -45.15 71.63 -23.64
CA VAL A 282 -45.84 72.33 -22.52
C VAL A 282 -45.15 73.65 -22.19
N VAL A 283 -43.82 73.69 -22.20
CA VAL A 283 -43.05 74.93 -22.00
C VAL A 283 -43.34 75.94 -23.10
N GLU A 284 -43.41 75.51 -24.36
CA GLU A 284 -43.76 76.36 -25.50
C GLU A 284 -45.20 76.86 -25.41
N ALA A 285 -46.16 76.00 -25.05
CA ALA A 285 -47.55 76.42 -24.82
C ALA A 285 -47.65 77.45 -23.69
N LYS A 286 -46.87 77.29 -22.62
CA LYS A 286 -46.80 78.25 -21.52
C LYS A 286 -46.24 79.60 -21.96
N ALA A 287 -45.24 79.61 -22.84
CA ALA A 287 -44.70 80.84 -23.41
C ALA A 287 -45.73 81.60 -24.25
N VAL A 288 -46.55 80.89 -25.04
CA VAL A 288 -47.65 81.49 -25.82
C VAL A 288 -48.71 82.12 -24.90
N VAL A 289 -49.05 81.48 -23.78
CA VAL A 289 -49.99 82.03 -22.79
C VAL A 289 -49.45 83.32 -22.17
N VAL A 290 -48.17 83.34 -21.78
CA VAL A 290 -47.52 84.55 -21.24
C VAL A 290 -47.50 85.69 -22.28
N GLN A 291 -47.29 85.37 -23.55
CA GLN A 291 -47.30 86.36 -24.64
C GLN A 291 -48.71 86.91 -24.91
N ALA A 292 -49.75 86.09 -24.74
CA ALA A 292 -51.14 86.51 -24.80
C ALA A 292 -51.52 87.39 -23.59
N GLU A 293 -51.04 87.07 -22.38
CA GLU A 293 -51.21 87.91 -21.19
C GLU A 293 -50.55 89.29 -21.37
N GLN A 294 -49.33 89.34 -21.89
CA GLN A 294 -48.63 90.60 -22.21
C GLN A 294 -49.34 91.41 -23.29
N SER A 295 -49.90 90.75 -24.32
CA SER A 295 -50.70 91.42 -25.35
C SER A 295 -51.99 92.03 -24.77
N CYS A 296 -52.62 91.34 -23.81
CA CYS A 296 -53.78 91.87 -23.08
C CYS A 296 -53.41 93.05 -22.18
N GLU A 297 -52.24 93.03 -21.52
CA GLU A 297 -51.73 94.18 -20.76
C GLU A 297 -51.40 95.38 -21.65
N GLU A 298 -50.80 95.16 -22.83
CA GLU A 298 -50.56 96.24 -23.80
C GLU A 298 -51.86 96.85 -24.34
N ILE A 299 -52.89 96.04 -24.59
CA ILE A 299 -54.23 96.52 -24.97
C ILE A 299 -54.87 97.33 -23.83
N LEU A 300 -54.70 96.91 -22.57
CA LEU A 300 -55.19 97.65 -21.40
C LEU A 300 -54.45 98.99 -21.22
N ILE A 301 -53.15 99.04 -21.49
CA ILE A 301 -52.35 100.28 -21.45
C ILE A 301 -52.79 101.23 -22.59
N GLN A 302 -53.00 100.71 -23.81
CA GLN A 302 -53.52 101.51 -24.94
C GLN A 302 -54.93 102.03 -24.67
N MET A 303 -55.80 101.23 -24.05
CA MET A 303 -57.12 101.68 -23.60
C MET A 303 -57.02 102.77 -22.52
N GLN A 304 -56.08 102.66 -21.58
CA GLN A 304 -55.86 103.65 -20.52
C GLN A 304 -55.31 104.98 -21.07
N GLU A 305 -54.44 104.95 -22.08
CA GLU A 305 -53.94 106.13 -22.79
C GLU A 305 -55.03 106.80 -23.64
N TYR A 306 -55.92 106.00 -24.27
CA TYR A 306 -57.08 106.49 -25.00
C TYR A 306 -58.10 107.17 -24.05
N ILE A 307 -58.33 106.60 -22.87
CA ILE A 307 -59.21 107.14 -21.81
C ILE A 307 -58.66 108.45 -21.24
N ASN A 308 -57.35 108.53 -21.01
CA ASN A 308 -56.69 109.76 -20.53
C ASN A 308 -56.68 110.89 -21.60
N GLY A 309 -56.71 110.55 -22.89
CA GLY A 309 -56.89 111.51 -23.98
C GLY A 309 -58.35 111.99 -24.17
N PHE A 310 -59.34 111.16 -23.81
CA PHE A 310 -60.76 111.46 -23.96
C PHE A 310 -61.32 112.37 -22.86
N ALA A 311 -60.78 112.29 -21.64
CA ALA A 311 -61.22 113.05 -20.47
C ALA A 311 -61.09 114.59 -20.61
N LEU A 312 -60.28 115.09 -21.57
CA LEU A 312 -60.13 116.54 -21.83
C LEU A 312 -61.08 117.06 -22.92
N ARG A 313 -61.74 116.20 -23.71
CA ARG A 313 -62.64 116.60 -24.80
C ARG A 313 -64.12 116.28 -24.55
N TYR A 314 -64.43 115.53 -23.49
CA TYR A 314 -65.80 115.07 -23.19
C TYR A 314 -66.61 115.96 -22.23
N GLN A 315 -66.06 117.08 -21.75
CA GLN A 315 -66.84 118.10 -21.02
C GLN A 315 -67.69 119.00 -21.96
N GLN A 316 -67.63 118.80 -23.28
CA GLN A 316 -68.35 119.59 -24.29
C GLN A 316 -69.35 118.80 -25.17
N ALA A 317 -69.59 117.51 -24.90
CA ALA A 317 -70.50 116.69 -25.72
C ALA A 317 -71.49 115.86 -24.87
N ILE A 318 -71.98 116.45 -23.77
CA ILE A 318 -72.92 115.83 -22.83
C ILE A 318 -74.39 115.80 -23.31
N ASP A 319 -74.76 116.46 -24.42
CA ASP A 319 -76.18 116.58 -24.82
C ASP A 319 -76.62 115.67 -26.01
N GLY A 320 -75.94 114.55 -26.25
CA GLY A 320 -76.11 113.80 -27.51
C GLY A 320 -76.87 112.47 -27.48
N VAL A 321 -76.37 111.45 -26.78
CA VAL A 321 -76.66 110.05 -27.17
C VAL A 321 -76.79 109.14 -25.94
N ALA A 322 -77.79 109.38 -25.11
CA ALA A 322 -78.14 108.52 -23.97
C ALA A 322 -79.16 107.41 -24.32
N ALA A 323 -79.24 106.97 -25.58
CA ALA A 323 -80.31 106.07 -26.03
C ALA A 323 -79.89 104.79 -26.79
N GLN A 324 -78.60 104.43 -26.82
CA GLN A 324 -78.15 103.19 -27.49
C GLN A 324 -77.33 102.21 -26.63
N GLU A 325 -76.85 102.59 -25.44
CA GLU A 325 -75.99 101.71 -24.62
C GLU A 325 -76.74 100.75 -23.69
N LEU A 326 -78.05 100.91 -23.49
CA LEU A 326 -78.85 100.02 -22.63
C LEU A 326 -79.21 98.67 -23.29
N GLN A 327 -78.96 98.48 -24.59
CA GLN A 327 -79.12 97.19 -25.29
C GLN A 327 -77.81 96.38 -25.37
N SER A 328 -76.64 97.04 -25.29
CA SER A 328 -75.33 96.38 -25.38
C SER A 328 -74.93 95.71 -24.06
N ILE A 329 -75.28 96.31 -22.92
CA ILE A 329 -74.96 95.78 -21.58
C ILE A 329 -75.78 94.52 -21.24
N ALA A 330 -76.99 94.37 -21.79
CA ALA A 330 -77.82 93.17 -21.60
C ALA A 330 -77.26 91.94 -22.33
N ASN A 331 -76.69 92.11 -23.53
CA ASN A 331 -76.14 91.00 -24.33
C ASN A 331 -74.76 90.53 -23.81
N VAL A 332 -73.99 91.39 -23.14
CA VAL A 332 -72.71 90.99 -22.51
C VAL A 332 -72.94 90.17 -21.23
N ASN A 333 -74.03 90.43 -20.50
CA ASN A 333 -74.36 89.68 -19.28
C ASN A 333 -74.83 88.24 -19.56
N GLU A 334 -75.53 88.00 -20.67
CA GLU A 334 -75.99 86.65 -21.06
C GLU A 334 -74.81 85.75 -21.51
N VAL A 335 -73.80 86.32 -22.18
CA VAL A 335 -72.56 85.60 -22.54
C VAL A 335 -71.68 85.33 -21.31
N ALA A 336 -71.63 86.27 -20.36
CA ALA A 336 -70.88 86.10 -19.12
C ALA A 336 -71.46 84.99 -18.22
N GLU A 337 -72.79 84.87 -18.13
CA GLU A 337 -73.44 83.78 -17.38
C GLU A 337 -73.21 82.40 -18.02
N GLY A 338 -73.18 82.32 -19.37
CA GLY A 338 -72.80 81.09 -20.09
C GLY A 338 -71.36 80.64 -19.82
N HIS A 339 -70.40 81.56 -19.86
CA HIS A 339 -69.00 81.25 -19.55
C HIS A 339 -68.77 80.87 -18.08
N ILE A 340 -69.58 81.39 -17.14
CA ILE A 340 -69.54 80.97 -15.72
C ILE A 340 -70.08 79.55 -15.56
N GLY A 341 -71.11 79.16 -16.32
CA GLY A 341 -71.60 77.78 -16.40
C GLY A 341 -70.54 76.81 -16.90
N ASP A 342 -69.90 77.13 -18.04
CA ASP A 342 -68.84 76.32 -18.62
C ASP A 342 -67.62 76.21 -17.69
N MET A 343 -67.24 77.29 -17.02
CA MET A 343 -66.14 77.28 -16.04
C MET A 343 -66.44 76.38 -14.84
N ASN A 344 -67.69 76.31 -14.38
CA ASN A 344 -68.08 75.42 -13.28
C ASN A 344 -68.16 73.94 -13.73
N ALA A 345 -68.57 73.69 -14.97
CA ALA A 345 -68.49 72.35 -15.57
C ALA A 345 -67.02 71.88 -15.69
N ILE A 346 -66.13 72.73 -16.21
CA ILE A 346 -64.69 72.44 -16.29
C ILE A 346 -64.08 72.20 -14.91
N LYS A 347 -64.45 72.98 -13.89
CA LYS A 347 -63.98 72.73 -12.51
C LYS A 347 -64.40 71.36 -11.97
N THR A 348 -65.61 70.93 -12.32
CA THR A 348 -66.13 69.62 -11.92
C THR A 348 -65.36 68.49 -12.63
N ASP A 349 -65.18 68.60 -13.96
CA ASP A 349 -64.37 67.66 -14.74
C ASP A 349 -62.92 67.57 -14.26
N VAL A 350 -62.31 68.71 -13.90
CA VAL A 350 -60.94 68.76 -13.35
C VAL A 350 -60.88 68.07 -11.98
N ALA A 351 -61.89 68.23 -11.13
CA ALA A 351 -61.94 67.55 -9.83
C ALA A 351 -62.08 66.03 -9.98
N GLU A 352 -62.94 65.56 -10.89
CA GLU A 352 -63.11 64.13 -11.19
C GLU A 352 -61.82 63.51 -11.78
N ARG A 353 -61.17 64.21 -12.71
CA ARG A 353 -59.87 63.76 -13.24
C ARG A 353 -58.77 63.74 -12.19
N GLN A 354 -58.77 64.68 -11.24
CA GLN A 354 -57.82 64.70 -10.14
C GLN A 354 -57.99 63.49 -9.22
N GLU A 355 -59.24 63.07 -8.98
CA GLU A 355 -59.55 61.85 -8.23
C GLU A 355 -59.07 60.59 -8.98
N ASP A 356 -59.33 60.48 -10.28
CA ASP A 356 -58.88 59.35 -11.11
C ASP A 356 -57.34 59.26 -11.17
N VAL A 357 -56.65 60.41 -11.33
CA VAL A 357 -55.18 60.47 -11.29
C VAL A 357 -54.64 60.01 -9.93
N THR A 358 -55.30 60.38 -8.84
CA THR A 358 -54.90 59.98 -7.48
C THR A 358 -55.11 58.47 -7.26
N ALA A 359 -56.21 57.90 -7.78
CA ALA A 359 -56.46 56.47 -7.76
C ALA A 359 -55.41 55.71 -8.58
N LYS A 360 -55.11 56.17 -9.81
CA LYS A 360 -54.08 55.57 -10.67
C LYS A 360 -52.69 55.66 -10.07
N HIS A 361 -52.36 56.77 -9.41
CA HIS A 361 -51.09 56.91 -8.70
C HIS A 361 -50.95 55.87 -7.58
N SER A 362 -52.04 55.59 -6.86
CA SER A 362 -52.07 54.57 -5.80
C SER A 362 -51.90 53.15 -6.36
N GLU A 363 -52.54 52.84 -7.50
CA GLU A 363 -52.34 51.56 -8.20
C GLU A 363 -50.88 51.36 -8.63
N VAL A 364 -50.25 52.40 -9.19
CA VAL A 364 -48.83 52.36 -9.60
C VAL A 364 -47.90 52.16 -8.40
N LEU A 365 -48.17 52.81 -7.26
CA LEU A 365 -47.42 52.61 -6.02
C LEU A 365 -47.53 51.16 -5.51
N ASN A 366 -48.73 50.59 -5.55
CA ASN A 366 -48.94 49.19 -5.16
C ASN A 366 -48.21 48.21 -6.10
N ALA A 367 -48.26 48.45 -7.41
CA ALA A 367 -47.54 47.65 -8.39
C ALA A 367 -46.02 47.75 -8.20
N LYS A 368 -45.49 48.95 -7.91
CA LYS A 368 -44.08 49.16 -7.59
C LYS A 368 -43.66 48.36 -6.35
N THR A 369 -44.47 48.36 -5.30
CA THR A 369 -44.20 47.58 -4.08
C THR A 369 -44.17 46.07 -4.38
N ALA A 370 -45.15 45.56 -5.13
CA ALA A 370 -45.18 44.14 -5.52
C ALA A 370 -43.95 43.74 -6.35
N ILE A 371 -43.53 44.58 -7.31
CA ILE A 371 -42.32 44.35 -8.10
C ILE A 371 -41.09 44.30 -7.18
N GLN A 372 -41.00 45.20 -6.20
CA GLN A 372 -39.88 45.22 -5.25
C GLN A 372 -39.81 43.93 -4.42
N GLU A 373 -40.95 43.41 -3.96
CA GLU A 373 -41.03 42.14 -3.24
C GLU A 373 -40.55 40.96 -4.11
N TYR A 374 -40.94 40.93 -5.39
CA TYR A 374 -40.44 39.93 -6.33
C TYR A 374 -38.92 40.04 -6.52
N ILE A 375 -38.39 41.25 -6.69
CA ILE A 375 -36.95 41.48 -6.84
C ILE A 375 -36.21 40.94 -5.61
N THR A 376 -36.64 41.31 -4.40
CA THR A 376 -36.02 40.83 -3.15
C THR A 376 -36.04 39.30 -3.05
N LYS A 377 -37.16 38.66 -3.42
CA LYS A 377 -37.28 37.20 -3.41
C LYS A 377 -36.32 36.52 -4.39
N TYR A 378 -36.21 37.02 -5.63
CA TYR A 378 -35.33 36.43 -6.64
C TYR A 378 -33.85 36.69 -6.37
N VAL A 379 -33.50 37.87 -5.82
CA VAL A 379 -32.13 38.14 -5.35
C VAL A 379 -31.74 37.15 -4.25
N GLY A 380 -32.62 36.90 -3.27
CA GLY A 380 -32.37 35.90 -2.23
C GLY A 380 -32.19 34.48 -2.77
N TYR A 381 -32.92 34.08 -3.82
CA TYR A 381 -32.68 32.80 -4.48
C TYR A 381 -31.33 32.74 -5.20
N ALA A 382 -30.92 33.81 -5.87
CA ALA A 382 -29.62 33.88 -6.54
C ALA A 382 -28.46 33.82 -5.53
N GLU A 383 -28.56 34.53 -4.40
CA GLU A 383 -27.56 34.50 -3.33
C GLU A 383 -27.44 33.11 -2.70
N ASN A 384 -28.56 32.45 -2.40
CA ASN A 384 -28.55 31.09 -1.86
C ASN A 384 -27.95 30.07 -2.84
N ALA A 385 -28.23 30.21 -4.13
CA ALA A 385 -27.62 29.39 -5.18
C ALA A 385 -26.11 29.63 -5.27
N ALA A 386 -25.66 30.88 -5.17
CA ALA A 386 -24.24 31.23 -5.18
C ALA A 386 -23.50 30.66 -3.97
N ILE A 387 -24.08 30.76 -2.76
CA ILE A 387 -23.53 30.16 -1.54
C ILE A 387 -23.41 28.63 -1.69
N SER A 388 -24.45 27.98 -2.21
CA SER A 388 -24.46 26.53 -2.44
C SER A 388 -23.38 26.11 -3.45
N ALA A 389 -23.22 26.88 -4.54
CA ALA A 389 -22.19 26.64 -5.54
C ALA A 389 -20.77 26.83 -4.97
N GLN A 390 -20.54 27.86 -4.15
CA GLN A 390 -19.26 28.07 -3.47
C GLN A 390 -18.93 26.95 -2.49
N SER A 391 -19.92 26.46 -1.74
CA SER A 391 -19.75 25.31 -0.85
C SER A 391 -19.35 24.05 -1.64
N ALA A 392 -20.05 23.76 -2.74
CA ALA A 392 -19.71 22.64 -3.62
C ALA A 392 -18.29 22.77 -4.21
N LEU A 393 -17.88 23.97 -4.63
CA LEU A 393 -16.54 24.23 -5.15
C LEU A 393 -15.45 23.97 -4.09
N ARG A 394 -15.68 24.37 -2.83
CA ARG A 394 -14.77 24.08 -1.72
C ARG A 394 -14.64 22.59 -1.47
N GLN A 395 -15.76 21.85 -1.48
CA GLN A 395 -15.75 20.39 -1.34
C GLN A 395 -14.96 19.71 -2.48
N CYS A 396 -15.21 20.10 -3.72
CA CYS A 396 -14.47 19.60 -4.88
C CYS A 396 -12.97 19.88 -4.78
N THR A 397 -12.59 21.09 -4.33
CA THR A 397 -11.18 21.44 -4.10
C THR A 397 -10.56 20.56 -3.00
N GLY A 398 -11.29 20.27 -1.93
CA GLY A 398 -10.85 19.35 -0.87
C GLY A 398 -10.60 17.93 -1.40
N ILE A 399 -11.54 17.41 -2.19
CA ILE A 399 -11.41 16.09 -2.85
C ILE A 399 -10.20 16.08 -3.79
N TYR A 400 -10.01 17.12 -4.60
CA TYR A 400 -8.87 17.23 -5.51
C TYR A 400 -7.52 17.18 -4.76
N ASN A 401 -7.40 17.92 -3.65
CA ASN A 401 -6.18 17.93 -2.84
C ASN A 401 -5.92 16.57 -2.17
N TYR A 402 -6.98 15.91 -1.69
CA TYR A 402 -6.88 14.56 -1.14
C TYR A 402 -6.40 13.55 -2.19
N LEU A 403 -6.98 13.57 -3.39
CA LEU A 403 -6.57 12.72 -4.51
C LEU A 403 -5.12 12.99 -4.94
N LYS A 404 -4.70 14.26 -4.94
CA LYS A 404 -3.31 14.65 -5.21
C LYS A 404 -2.35 14.06 -4.16
N GLY A 405 -2.74 14.08 -2.88
CA GLY A 405 -1.99 13.45 -1.78
C GLY A 405 -1.87 11.93 -1.95
N LEU A 406 -2.99 11.25 -2.23
CA LEU A 406 -2.99 9.81 -2.51
C LEU A 406 -2.07 9.44 -3.66
N ARG A 407 -2.07 10.23 -4.74
CA ARG A 407 -1.18 10.01 -5.88
C ARG A 407 0.29 10.07 -5.47
N ALA A 408 0.68 11.06 -4.67
CA ALA A 408 2.06 11.17 -4.17
C ALA A 408 2.46 9.96 -3.30
N THR A 409 1.54 9.45 -2.47
CA THR A 409 1.76 8.23 -1.68
C THR A 409 1.93 7.01 -2.57
N ILE A 410 1.10 6.86 -3.62
CA ILE A 410 1.22 5.77 -4.60
C ILE A 410 2.58 5.82 -5.31
N ASP A 411 3.01 7.00 -5.75
CA ASP A 411 4.31 7.17 -6.42
C ASP A 411 5.48 6.80 -5.49
N SER A 412 5.38 7.13 -4.19
CA SER A 412 6.35 6.72 -3.18
C SER A 412 6.37 5.20 -2.95
N ILE A 413 5.20 4.56 -2.83
CA ILE A 413 5.08 3.10 -2.71
C ILE A 413 5.66 2.41 -3.95
N ALA A 414 5.35 2.90 -5.15
CA ALA A 414 5.88 2.34 -6.39
C ALA A 414 7.41 2.41 -6.44
N THR A 415 8.00 3.52 -5.98
CA THR A 415 9.45 3.67 -5.86
C THR A 415 10.04 2.65 -4.88
N ARG A 416 9.42 2.46 -3.71
CA ARG A 416 9.86 1.46 -2.72
C ARG A 416 9.81 0.04 -3.28
N ILE A 417 8.71 -0.34 -3.94
CA ILE A 417 8.58 -1.65 -4.59
C ILE A 417 9.68 -1.88 -5.63
N SER A 418 10.02 -0.85 -6.41
CA SER A 418 11.11 -0.96 -7.38
C SER A 418 12.47 -1.21 -6.72
N ASN A 419 12.74 -0.57 -5.58
CA ASN A 419 13.96 -0.78 -4.81
C ASN A 419 13.99 -2.17 -4.17
N ASP A 420 12.90 -2.58 -3.52
CA ASP A 420 12.79 -3.90 -2.89
C ASP A 420 12.96 -5.01 -3.93
N LYS A 421 12.41 -4.83 -5.14
CA LYS A 421 12.63 -5.75 -6.27
C LYS A 421 14.11 -5.85 -6.64
N ALA A 422 14.82 -4.73 -6.70
CA ALA A 422 16.25 -4.73 -7.01
C ALA A 422 17.05 -5.46 -5.91
N THR A 423 16.72 -5.25 -4.63
CA THR A 423 17.32 -5.95 -3.51
C THR A 423 17.07 -7.46 -3.56
N VAL A 424 15.86 -7.90 -3.91
CA VAL A 424 15.53 -9.32 -4.05
C VAL A 424 16.33 -9.99 -5.16
N GLU A 425 16.51 -9.34 -6.32
CA GLU A 425 17.34 -9.90 -7.40
C GLU A 425 18.83 -9.96 -7.03
N GLN A 426 19.32 -9.00 -6.24
CA GLN A 426 20.67 -9.06 -5.69
C GLN A 426 20.82 -10.26 -4.74
N LEU A 427 19.93 -10.39 -3.75
CA LEU A 427 19.96 -11.51 -2.80
C LEU A 427 19.85 -12.87 -3.51
N ARG A 428 19.05 -12.95 -4.57
CA ARG A 428 18.96 -14.15 -5.41
C ARG A 428 20.30 -14.49 -6.05
N THR A 429 21.01 -13.50 -6.57
CA THR A 429 22.32 -13.67 -7.20
C THR A 429 23.36 -14.14 -6.18
N GLU A 430 23.41 -13.50 -5.00
CA GLU A 430 24.29 -13.88 -3.89
C GLU A 430 24.00 -15.30 -3.40
N THR A 431 22.73 -15.70 -3.32
CA THR A 431 22.33 -17.06 -2.92
C THR A 431 22.77 -18.11 -3.95
N LEU A 432 22.66 -17.81 -5.24
CA LEU A 432 23.13 -18.72 -6.30
C LEU A 432 24.65 -18.90 -6.24
N GLN A 433 25.39 -17.82 -6.00
CA GLN A 433 26.84 -17.88 -5.84
C GLN A 433 27.24 -18.72 -4.60
N ALA A 434 26.62 -18.46 -3.45
CA ALA A 434 26.89 -19.23 -2.23
C ALA A 434 26.59 -20.73 -2.38
N ARG A 435 25.55 -21.07 -3.15
CA ARG A 435 25.24 -22.46 -3.51
C ARG A 435 26.38 -23.08 -4.32
N ASP A 436 26.87 -22.37 -5.33
CA ASP A 436 27.93 -22.89 -6.21
C ASP A 436 29.25 -23.06 -5.44
N GLU A 437 29.58 -22.13 -4.54
CA GLU A 437 30.72 -22.25 -3.61
C GLU A 437 30.56 -23.46 -2.69
N THR A 438 29.35 -23.74 -2.20
CA THR A 438 29.07 -24.92 -1.37
C THR A 438 29.26 -26.22 -2.14
N GLU A 439 28.85 -26.26 -3.41
CA GLU A 439 29.04 -27.44 -4.26
C GLU A 439 30.53 -27.68 -4.56
N GLN A 440 31.31 -26.62 -4.80
CA GLN A 440 32.76 -26.72 -4.94
C GLN A 440 33.44 -27.22 -3.67
N MET A 441 33.03 -26.72 -2.50
CA MET A 441 33.54 -27.22 -1.21
C MET A 441 33.23 -28.70 -1.03
N LYS A 442 32.02 -29.14 -1.37
CA LYS A 442 31.63 -30.55 -1.31
C LYS A 442 32.54 -31.43 -2.16
N GLN A 443 32.79 -31.05 -3.42
CA GLN A 443 33.69 -31.79 -4.31
C GLN A 443 35.14 -31.85 -3.77
N SER A 444 35.61 -30.76 -3.16
CA SER A 444 36.93 -30.72 -2.52
C SER A 444 37.04 -31.65 -1.30
N VAL A 445 35.96 -31.76 -0.51
CA VAL A 445 35.86 -32.70 0.61
C VAL A 445 35.87 -34.14 0.11
N GLU A 446 35.06 -34.48 -0.89
CA GLU A 446 35.03 -35.83 -1.50
C GLU A 446 36.43 -36.22 -2.03
N ALA A 447 37.15 -35.29 -2.67
CA ALA A 447 38.52 -35.51 -3.12
C ALA A 447 39.50 -35.74 -1.95
N SER A 448 39.33 -35.01 -0.84
CA SER A 448 40.14 -35.17 0.36
C SER A 448 39.88 -36.50 1.06
N GLU A 449 38.62 -36.96 1.10
CA GLU A 449 38.24 -38.27 1.64
C GLU A 449 38.92 -39.41 0.86
N MET A 450 38.87 -39.37 -0.48
CA MET A 450 39.57 -40.34 -1.33
C MET A 450 41.08 -40.38 -1.04
N ASN A 451 41.71 -39.21 -0.86
CA ASN A 451 43.14 -39.13 -0.52
C ASN A 451 43.43 -39.73 0.87
N VAL A 452 42.56 -39.52 1.84
CA VAL A 452 42.70 -40.09 3.19
C VAL A 452 42.55 -41.61 3.15
N GLU A 453 41.62 -42.14 2.37
CA GLU A 453 41.46 -43.59 2.17
C GLU A 453 42.71 -44.21 1.53
N ALA A 454 43.24 -43.57 0.49
CA ALA A 454 44.48 -44.00 -0.16
C ALA A 454 45.68 -44.01 0.82
N LEU A 455 45.82 -42.96 1.62
CA LEU A 455 46.86 -42.88 2.66
C LEU A 455 46.68 -43.96 3.74
N SER A 456 45.44 -44.24 4.17
CA SER A 456 45.14 -45.30 5.13
C SER A 456 45.52 -46.69 4.60
N ALA A 457 45.22 -46.96 3.33
CA ALA A 457 45.64 -48.18 2.64
C ALA A 457 47.18 -48.30 2.58
N GLN A 458 47.86 -47.21 2.22
CA GLN A 458 49.33 -47.17 2.19
C GLN A 458 49.94 -47.44 3.57
N VAL A 459 49.43 -46.81 4.63
CA VAL A 459 49.89 -47.03 6.01
C VAL A 459 49.70 -48.49 6.44
N THR A 460 48.60 -49.13 6.03
CA THR A 460 48.35 -50.55 6.31
C THR A 460 49.36 -51.46 5.60
N SER A 461 49.68 -51.15 4.34
CA SER A 461 50.74 -51.82 3.58
C SER A 461 52.11 -51.67 4.26
N ASP A 462 52.51 -50.45 4.59
CA ASP A 462 53.79 -50.15 5.24
C ASP A 462 53.92 -50.87 6.59
N LYS A 463 52.84 -50.91 7.37
CA LYS A 463 52.80 -51.66 8.64
C LYS A 463 53.06 -53.15 8.45
N THR A 464 52.59 -53.72 7.34
CA THR A 464 52.81 -55.13 6.98
C THR A 464 54.27 -55.35 6.58
N VAL A 465 54.85 -54.44 5.79
CA VAL A 465 56.28 -54.47 5.44
C VAL A 465 57.15 -54.41 6.70
N VAL A 466 56.88 -53.46 7.62
CA VAL A 466 57.61 -53.32 8.88
C VAL A 466 57.49 -54.58 9.76
N ALA A 467 56.33 -55.23 9.78
CA ALA A 467 56.16 -56.50 10.49
C ALA A 467 57.02 -57.61 9.87
N GLY A 468 57.11 -57.67 8.54
CA GLY A 468 58.01 -58.57 7.81
C GLY A 468 59.48 -58.32 8.13
N ASP A 469 59.93 -57.06 8.05
CA ASP A 469 61.30 -56.67 8.39
C ASP A 469 61.65 -57.02 9.83
N LYS A 470 60.72 -56.78 10.76
CA LYS A 470 60.90 -57.17 12.17
C LYS A 470 61.11 -58.68 12.33
N ALA A 471 60.37 -59.51 11.59
CA ALA A 471 60.54 -60.96 11.60
C ALA A 471 61.89 -61.39 11.03
N ILE A 472 62.33 -60.77 9.92
CA ILE A 472 63.66 -61.01 9.32
C ILE A 472 64.77 -60.65 10.31
N VAL A 473 64.66 -59.52 11.01
CA VAL A 473 65.63 -59.10 12.03
C VAL A 473 65.66 -60.09 13.20
N GLN A 474 64.51 -60.56 13.68
CA GLN A 474 64.45 -61.57 14.74
C GLN A 474 65.11 -62.89 14.33
N GLN A 475 64.86 -63.36 13.09
CA GLN A 475 65.50 -64.55 12.55
C GLN A 475 67.02 -64.36 12.44
N THR A 476 67.46 -63.20 11.94
CA THR A 476 68.88 -62.87 11.82
C THR A 476 69.55 -62.85 13.19
N LYS A 477 68.89 -62.28 14.20
CA LYS A 477 69.37 -62.30 15.60
C LYS A 477 69.52 -63.73 16.12
N ALA A 478 68.55 -64.61 15.86
CA ALA A 478 68.63 -66.02 16.25
C ALA A 478 69.82 -66.73 15.57
N ASN A 479 70.00 -66.53 14.26
CA ASN A 479 71.12 -67.09 13.52
C ASN A 479 72.48 -66.62 14.07
N ILE A 480 72.61 -65.34 14.48
CA ILE A 480 73.83 -64.80 15.10
C ILE A 480 74.12 -65.48 16.45
N GLU A 481 73.10 -65.74 17.27
CA GLU A 481 73.29 -66.44 18.55
C GLU A 481 73.71 -67.90 18.34
N THR A 482 73.16 -68.59 17.34
CA THR A 482 73.65 -69.92 16.94
C THR A 482 75.12 -69.86 16.51
N LEU A 483 75.49 -68.92 15.64
CA LEU A 483 76.88 -68.74 15.20
C LEU A 483 77.83 -68.43 16.36
N LYS A 484 77.41 -67.60 17.33
CA LYS A 484 78.19 -67.38 18.56
C LYS A 484 78.42 -68.68 19.33
N GLY A 485 77.39 -69.52 19.46
CA GLY A 485 77.49 -70.84 20.08
C GLY A 485 78.48 -71.74 19.36
N ASP A 486 78.38 -71.83 18.03
CA ASP A 486 79.29 -72.61 17.19
C ASP A 486 80.74 -72.14 17.33
N ILE A 487 80.98 -70.82 17.33
CA ILE A 487 82.31 -70.24 17.58
C ILE A 487 82.80 -70.59 18.98
N GLY A 488 81.93 -70.53 20.00
CA GLY A 488 82.28 -70.91 21.37
C GLY A 488 82.72 -72.38 21.47
N ASN A 489 82.00 -73.28 20.82
CA ASN A 489 82.36 -74.69 20.73
C ASN A 489 83.69 -74.88 20.00
N LEU A 490 83.90 -74.22 18.86
CA LEU A 490 85.16 -74.26 18.12
C LEU A 490 86.35 -73.74 18.95
N VAL A 491 86.15 -72.69 19.74
CA VAL A 491 87.18 -72.18 20.66
C VAL A 491 87.50 -73.21 21.73
N ALA A 492 86.49 -73.87 22.32
CA ALA A 492 86.69 -74.93 23.30
C ALA A 492 87.43 -76.14 22.69
N ASP A 493 87.03 -76.57 21.49
CA ASP A 493 87.69 -77.64 20.74
C ASP A 493 89.16 -77.28 20.43
N ALA A 494 89.42 -76.05 20.01
CA ALA A 494 90.78 -75.57 19.75
C ALA A 494 91.63 -75.54 21.03
N GLN A 495 91.07 -75.13 22.17
CA GLN A 495 91.74 -75.16 23.47
C GLN A 495 92.01 -76.59 23.94
N ALA A 496 91.05 -77.52 23.74
CA ALA A 496 91.22 -78.93 24.06
C ALA A 496 92.31 -79.58 23.18
N ALA A 497 92.30 -79.30 21.88
CA ALA A 497 93.33 -79.74 20.94
C ALA A 497 94.71 -79.16 21.29
N ALA A 498 94.80 -77.88 21.67
CA ALA A 498 96.03 -77.26 22.17
C ALA A 498 96.53 -77.92 23.47
N SER A 499 95.62 -78.27 24.38
CA SER A 499 95.96 -79.00 25.62
C SER A 499 96.48 -80.41 25.32
N GLN A 500 95.88 -81.11 24.35
CA GLN A 500 96.38 -82.41 23.87
C GLN A 500 97.72 -82.28 23.13
N ALA A 501 97.97 -81.18 22.41
CA ALA A 501 99.25 -80.90 21.76
C ALA A 501 100.37 -80.51 22.74
N SER A 502 100.03 -80.02 23.95
CA SER A 502 100.99 -79.79 25.04
C SER A 502 101.38 -81.06 25.80
N ALA A 503 100.70 -82.18 25.53
CA ALA A 503 101.02 -83.51 26.01
C ALA A 503 101.28 -84.45 24.82
N PRO A 504 102.41 -84.27 24.14
CA PRO A 504 103.25 -85.42 23.98
C PRO A 504 104.71 -85.08 24.29
N THR A 505 105.24 -85.79 25.28
CA THR A 505 106.65 -86.09 25.41
C THR A 505 107.07 -86.87 24.17
N VAL A 506 107.31 -86.17 23.06
CA VAL A 506 107.86 -86.77 21.84
C VAL A 506 109.37 -86.74 21.95
N THR A 507 109.89 -87.79 22.57
CA THR A 507 111.26 -88.24 22.32
C THR A 507 111.33 -88.81 20.90
N VAL A 508 111.80 -88.01 19.95
CA VAL A 508 112.19 -88.47 18.59
C VAL A 508 113.50 -87.76 18.27
N GLY A 509 114.66 -88.40 18.21
CA GLY A 509 114.91 -89.73 17.67
C GLY A 509 115.04 -89.61 16.15
N ASN A 510 116.19 -89.10 15.70
CA ASN A 510 116.60 -88.97 14.30
C ASN A 510 115.89 -89.93 13.34
N LYS A 511 115.05 -89.39 12.46
CA LYS A 511 114.82 -89.93 11.11
C LYS A 511 114.13 -88.87 10.24
N LEU A 512 114.89 -88.39 9.25
CA LEU A 512 114.39 -87.72 8.07
C LEU A 512 113.33 -88.59 7.39
N TYR A 513 112.15 -88.01 7.13
CA TYR A 513 111.35 -88.33 5.95
C TYR A 513 110.79 -87.03 5.37
N THR A 514 111.21 -86.74 4.15
CA THR A 514 110.66 -85.74 3.25
C THR A 514 109.25 -86.16 2.85
N GLN A 515 108.26 -85.27 3.03
CA GLN A 515 106.98 -85.40 2.34
C GLN A 515 106.42 -84.04 1.97
N SER A 516 106.37 -83.83 0.66
CA SER A 516 105.86 -82.68 -0.05
C SER A 516 104.36 -82.54 0.15
N VAL A 517 103.88 -81.36 0.57
CA VAL A 517 102.45 -81.01 0.49
C VAL A 517 102.29 -79.75 -0.34
N ILE A 518 101.58 -79.93 -1.44
CA ILE A 518 101.20 -78.92 -2.43
C ILE A 518 100.11 -78.02 -1.82
N VAL A 519 100.40 -76.72 -1.64
CA VAL A 519 99.36 -75.72 -1.36
C VAL A 519 98.81 -75.20 -2.70
N ARG A 520 97.61 -75.66 -3.08
CA ARG A 520 96.86 -75.06 -4.20
C ARG A 520 96.30 -73.71 -3.76
N ARG A 521 96.77 -72.62 -4.38
CA ARG A 521 96.09 -71.31 -4.39
C ARG A 521 94.76 -71.45 -5.13
N GLY A 522 93.66 -71.49 -4.38
CA GLY A 522 92.30 -71.36 -4.92
C GLY A 522 91.95 -69.89 -5.11
N LYS A 523 91.79 -69.47 -6.36
CA LYS A 523 91.19 -68.19 -6.79
C LYS A 523 89.74 -68.09 -6.26
N ARG A 524 89.32 -66.92 -5.78
CA ARG A 524 87.91 -66.50 -5.83
C ARG A 524 87.79 -65.07 -6.33
N PHE A 525 86.77 -64.91 -7.15
CA PHE A 525 86.42 -63.81 -8.03
C PHE A 525 86.06 -62.54 -7.26
N LEU A 526 86.66 -61.40 -7.64
CA LEU A 526 86.03 -60.09 -7.46
C LEU A 526 84.95 -59.97 -8.53
N LYS A 527 83.70 -59.77 -8.11
CA LYS A 527 82.60 -59.37 -9.00
C LYS A 527 82.52 -57.84 -8.95
N THR A 528 82.75 -57.23 -10.10
CA THR A 528 82.57 -55.81 -10.39
C THR A 528 81.11 -55.42 -10.13
N VAL A 529 80.91 -54.34 -9.37
CA VAL A 529 79.60 -53.65 -9.28
C VAL A 529 79.60 -52.58 -10.35
N GLU A 530 78.81 -52.80 -11.41
CA GLU A 530 78.40 -51.75 -12.34
C GLU A 530 77.37 -50.87 -11.64
N VAL A 531 77.67 -49.58 -11.53
CA VAL A 531 76.70 -48.53 -11.22
C VAL A 531 76.10 -48.08 -12.56
N VAL A 532 74.83 -48.39 -12.77
CA VAL A 532 74.01 -47.81 -13.85
C VAL A 532 73.45 -46.48 -13.33
N PRO A 533 73.58 -45.36 -14.07
CA PRO A 533 72.77 -44.17 -13.83
C PRO A 533 71.51 -44.24 -14.72
N GLU A 534 70.33 -44.27 -14.10
CA GLU A 534 69.07 -43.89 -14.75
C GLU A 534 68.62 -42.59 -14.07
N ASP A 535 68.65 -41.45 -14.77
CA ASP A 535 67.71 -40.95 -15.79
C ASP A 535 66.67 -40.01 -15.15
N ASP A 536 67.05 -38.75 -15.07
CA ASP A 536 66.37 -37.58 -15.61
C ASP A 536 64.82 -37.66 -15.71
N GLY A 537 64.14 -37.38 -14.59
CA GLY A 537 62.71 -37.11 -14.55
C GLY A 537 62.42 -35.64 -14.25
N THR A 538 62.31 -34.82 -15.29
CA THR A 538 61.71 -33.48 -15.24
C THR A 538 60.21 -33.58 -15.01
N GLU A 539 59.68 -32.96 -13.94
CA GLU A 539 58.29 -32.53 -13.91
C GLU A 539 58.16 -31.09 -13.36
N THR A 540 57.70 -30.25 -14.28
CA THR A 540 57.20 -28.89 -14.12
C THR A 540 55.77 -28.89 -13.58
N GLY A 541 55.44 -27.90 -12.74
CA GLY A 541 54.09 -27.31 -12.76
C GLY A 541 53.41 -27.18 -11.39
N GLY A 542 53.21 -25.93 -10.95
CA GLY A 542 52.34 -25.60 -9.83
C GLY A 542 52.63 -24.21 -9.25
N GLU A 543 52.36 -23.15 -10.03
CA GLU A 543 52.23 -21.79 -9.50
C GLU A 543 50.92 -21.63 -8.73
N ALA A 544 50.97 -20.79 -7.70
CA ALA A 544 49.90 -20.46 -6.75
C ALA A 544 49.04 -19.27 -7.20
#